data_AF-A0A1G5T2B0-F1
#
_entry.id   AF-A0A1G5T2B0-F1
#
_cell.length_a   1.000
_cell.length_b   1.000
_cell.length_c   1.000
_cell.angle_alpha   90.00
_cell.angle_beta   90.00
_cell.angle_gamma   90.00
#
_symmetry.space_group_name_H-M   'P 1'
#
loop_
_entity.id
_entity.type
_entity.pdbx_description
1 polymer ?
#
loop_
_entity_poly.entity_id
_entity_poly.type
_entity_poly.pdbx_seq_one_letter_code
_entity_poly.pdbx_strand_id
1 'polypeptide(L)'
;MLTNAVRRSFYNLILAQKTIKVASDNLEHYREILRVNEIRLKVGDVAAVDFIRIEVESLKAQGDQDQARTALDQARAELLLLLGWPENSLEISAVESWPEAAPEIALARQDQLIGRALERRPDMQAARTRIAQAAKTLTLARRKIIPDVTISAFYDHDAGNYFAHSGGVGISVPIPVFYQQKGEISQARTGLTSAELALRRAEQEIRAEVMKATASWQSADAIARRFETSVVDRIETLRKAQEIAYQKGAVGVLDLIDAERSYKAIMLDYYIALANRSKAWADLLMAYGGEIRNSSRHSVDRDG
;
A
#
# COMPACT_ATOMS: atom_id res chain seq x y z
N MET A 1 3.28 7.38 -2.30
CA MET A 1 2.27 6.42 -2.82
C MET A 1 2.89 5.07 -3.19
N LEU A 2 3.93 5.04 -4.04
CA LEU A 2 4.61 3.78 -4.41
C LEU A 2 5.15 2.99 -3.19
N THR A 3 5.81 3.68 -2.24
CA THR A 3 6.34 3.05 -1.03
C THR A 3 5.26 2.35 -0.19
N ASN A 4 4.04 2.91 -0.11
CA ASN A 4 2.94 2.26 0.61
C ASN A 4 2.38 1.06 -0.18
N ALA A 5 2.29 1.16 -1.51
CA ALA A 5 1.89 0.04 -2.35
C ALA A 5 2.85 -1.15 -2.19
N VAL A 6 4.17 -0.90 -2.17
CA VAL A 6 5.19 -1.93 -1.92
C VAL A 6 5.01 -2.56 -0.54
N ARG A 7 4.80 -1.76 0.52
CA ARG A 7 4.55 -2.28 1.89
C ARG A 7 3.31 -3.17 1.94
N ARG A 8 2.19 -2.74 1.33
CA ARG A 8 0.94 -3.51 1.31
C ARG A 8 1.10 -4.83 0.54
N SER A 9 1.78 -4.80 -0.61
CA SER A 9 2.08 -5.99 -1.41
C SER A 9 3.03 -6.94 -0.67
N PHE A 10 4.03 -6.43 0.04
CA PHE A 10 4.90 -7.24 0.90
C PHE A 10 4.11 -7.97 2.00
N TYR A 11 3.16 -7.30 2.68
CA TYR A 11 2.31 -7.98 3.66
C TYR A 11 1.29 -8.94 3.03
N ASN A 12 0.88 -8.72 1.77
CA ASN A 12 0.10 -9.73 1.01
C ASN A 12 0.95 -10.98 0.76
N LEU A 13 2.23 -10.82 0.41
CA LEU A 13 3.13 -11.95 0.18
C LEU A 13 3.33 -12.78 1.46
N ILE A 14 3.58 -12.12 2.60
CA ILE A 14 3.69 -12.83 3.89
C ILE A 14 2.39 -13.57 4.21
N LEU A 15 1.23 -12.93 4.03
CA LEU A 15 -0.07 -13.59 4.23
C LEU A 15 -0.20 -14.83 3.33
N ALA A 16 0.10 -14.72 2.04
CA ALA A 16 0.01 -15.84 1.12
C ALA A 16 0.95 -17.00 1.49
N GLN A 17 2.18 -16.69 1.95
CA GLN A 17 3.12 -17.69 2.48
C GLN A 17 2.57 -18.39 3.73
N LYS A 18 1.86 -17.67 4.61
CA LYS A 18 1.22 -18.27 5.77
C LYS A 18 0.01 -19.12 5.40
N THR A 19 -0.81 -18.67 4.45
CA THR A 19 -1.95 -19.42 3.95
C THR A 19 -1.53 -20.75 3.32
N ILE A 20 -0.48 -20.77 2.48
CA ILE A 20 0.02 -22.04 1.91
C ILE A 20 0.61 -22.96 2.98
N LYS A 21 1.24 -22.40 4.03
CA LYS A 21 1.74 -23.19 5.16
C LYS A 21 0.57 -23.87 5.88
N VAL A 22 -0.46 -23.13 6.27
CA VAL A 22 -1.66 -23.68 6.93
C VAL A 22 -2.34 -24.75 6.06
N ALA A 23 -2.48 -24.49 4.74
CA ALA A 23 -3.07 -25.46 3.83
C ALA A 23 -2.22 -26.73 3.67
N SER A 24 -0.90 -26.60 3.64
CA SER A 24 0.03 -27.73 3.54
C SER A 24 0.03 -28.57 4.81
N ASP A 25 0.11 -27.93 5.98
CA ASP A 25 0.06 -28.60 7.29
C ASP A 25 -1.26 -29.36 7.46
N ASN A 26 -2.38 -28.75 7.05
CA ASN A 26 -3.71 -29.37 7.09
C ASN A 26 -3.83 -30.61 6.17
N LEU A 27 -3.31 -30.52 4.94
CA LEU A 27 -3.29 -31.65 4.02
C LEU A 27 -2.42 -32.79 4.53
N GLU A 28 -1.22 -32.48 5.05
CA GLU A 28 -0.34 -33.48 5.65
C GLU A 28 -1.04 -34.19 6.81
N HIS A 29 -1.75 -33.44 7.64
CA HIS A 29 -2.49 -34.00 8.76
C HIS A 29 -3.64 -34.93 8.32
N TYR A 30 -4.45 -34.54 7.33
CA TYR A 30 -5.48 -35.42 6.77
C TYR A 30 -4.90 -36.69 6.14
N ARG A 31 -3.73 -36.61 5.49
CA ARG A 31 -3.03 -37.79 4.95
C ARG A 31 -2.58 -38.74 6.05
N GLU A 32 -2.12 -38.22 7.18
CA GLU A 32 -1.78 -39.04 8.35
C GLU A 32 -3.01 -39.73 8.94
N ILE A 33 -4.10 -38.98 9.15
CA ILE A 33 -5.38 -39.52 9.63
C ILE A 33 -5.90 -40.62 8.68
N LEU A 34 -5.80 -40.41 7.36
CA LEU A 34 -6.17 -41.42 6.37
C LEU A 34 -5.35 -42.68 6.50
N ARG A 35 -4.02 -42.56 6.61
CA ARG A 35 -3.12 -43.71 6.72
C ARG A 35 -3.46 -44.58 7.94
N VAL A 36 -3.75 -43.95 9.07
CA VAL A 36 -4.15 -44.65 10.31
C VAL A 36 -5.52 -45.32 10.12
N ASN A 37 -6.50 -44.61 9.55
CA ASN A 37 -7.85 -45.16 9.35
C ASN A 37 -7.94 -46.24 8.28
N GLU A 38 -7.05 -46.25 7.29
CA GLU A 38 -6.95 -47.34 6.32
C GLU A 38 -6.60 -48.67 7.01
N ILE A 39 -5.70 -48.65 7.99
CA ILE A 39 -5.34 -49.82 8.78
C ILE A 39 -6.53 -50.26 9.64
N ARG A 40 -7.18 -49.31 10.32
CA ARG A 40 -8.38 -49.59 11.15
C ARG A 40 -9.52 -50.18 10.32
N LEU A 41 -9.70 -49.73 9.08
CA LEU A 41 -10.74 -50.24 8.18
C LEU A 41 -10.47 -51.70 7.80
N LYS A 42 -9.21 -52.05 7.51
CA LYS A 42 -8.81 -53.43 7.18
C LYS A 42 -9.05 -54.42 8.31
N VAL A 43 -8.97 -53.97 9.56
CA VAL A 43 -9.25 -54.79 10.76
C VAL A 43 -10.69 -54.65 11.27
N GLY A 44 -11.53 -53.87 10.60
CA GLY A 44 -12.95 -53.67 10.96
C GLY A 44 -13.20 -52.75 12.16
N ASP A 45 -12.20 -51.96 12.58
CA ASP A 45 -12.26 -51.05 13.74
C ASP A 45 -12.77 -49.63 13.41
N VAL A 46 -13.04 -49.33 12.13
CA VAL A 46 -13.71 -48.10 11.70
C VAL A 46 -14.70 -48.39 10.58
N ALA A 47 -15.80 -47.63 10.53
CA ALA A 47 -16.80 -47.77 9.48
C ALA A 47 -16.28 -47.27 8.12
N ALA A 48 -16.62 -47.96 7.03
CA ALA A 48 -16.25 -47.55 5.67
C ALA A 48 -16.76 -46.13 5.33
N VAL A 49 -17.93 -45.74 5.84
CA VAL A 49 -18.48 -44.40 5.64
C VAL A 49 -17.62 -43.31 6.29
N ASP A 50 -17.01 -43.60 7.44
CA ASP A 50 -16.16 -42.66 8.16
C ASP A 50 -14.81 -42.51 7.45
N PHE A 51 -14.26 -43.62 6.94
CA PHE A 51 -13.08 -43.60 6.09
C PHE A 51 -13.29 -42.74 4.82
N ILE A 52 -14.39 -42.96 4.10
CA ILE A 52 -14.74 -42.18 2.90
C ILE A 52 -14.89 -40.70 3.22
N ARG A 53 -15.44 -40.33 4.39
CA ARG A 53 -15.53 -38.92 4.81
C ARG A 53 -14.16 -38.28 4.95
N ILE A 54 -13.22 -38.95 5.62
CA ILE A 54 -11.84 -38.44 5.79
C ILE A 54 -11.16 -38.33 4.42
N GLU A 55 -11.40 -39.28 3.51
CA GLU A 55 -10.85 -39.26 2.15
C GLU A 55 -11.33 -38.02 1.38
N VAL A 56 -12.62 -37.73 1.44
CA VAL A 56 -13.20 -36.52 0.84
C VAL A 56 -12.60 -35.24 1.45
N GLU A 57 -12.39 -35.18 2.76
CA GLU A 57 -11.77 -34.00 3.40
C GLU A 57 -10.30 -33.84 3.01
N SER A 58 -9.54 -34.93 2.86
CA SER A 58 -8.17 -34.88 2.34
C SER A 58 -8.11 -34.35 0.91
N LEU A 59 -9.05 -34.75 0.05
CA LEU A 59 -9.12 -34.23 -1.32
C LEU A 59 -9.47 -32.74 -1.36
N LYS A 60 -10.36 -32.28 -0.46
CA LYS A 60 -10.62 -30.83 -0.30
C LYS A 60 -9.39 -30.08 0.19
N ALA A 61 -8.67 -30.62 1.18
CA ALA A 61 -7.43 -30.04 1.67
C ALA A 61 -6.35 -29.93 0.58
N GLN A 62 -6.31 -30.88 -0.36
CA GLN A 62 -5.44 -30.79 -1.54
C GLN A 62 -5.83 -29.60 -2.43
N GLY A 63 -7.12 -29.46 -2.74
CA GLY A 63 -7.61 -28.31 -3.52
C GLY A 63 -7.34 -26.97 -2.83
N ASP A 64 -7.48 -26.91 -1.51
CA ASP A 64 -7.11 -25.72 -0.72
C ASP A 64 -5.61 -25.39 -0.85
N GLN A 65 -4.73 -26.40 -0.82
CA GLN A 65 -3.29 -26.21 -1.02
C GLN A 65 -2.99 -25.66 -2.42
N ASP A 66 -3.61 -26.22 -3.46
CA ASP A 66 -3.42 -25.79 -4.84
C ASP A 66 -3.88 -24.33 -5.05
N GLN A 67 -5.00 -23.95 -4.44
CA GLN A 67 -5.49 -22.58 -4.45
C GLN A 67 -4.55 -21.63 -3.69
N ALA A 68 -4.07 -22.04 -2.52
CA ALA A 68 -3.12 -21.24 -1.73
C ALA A 68 -1.77 -21.06 -2.45
N ARG A 69 -1.32 -22.07 -3.20
CA ARG A 69 -0.12 -21.99 -4.04
C ARG A 69 -0.30 -20.97 -5.15
N THR A 70 -1.43 -21.01 -5.84
CA THR A 70 -1.78 -20.04 -6.88
C THR A 70 -1.80 -18.61 -6.32
N ALA A 71 -2.38 -18.40 -5.14
CA ALA A 71 -2.41 -17.09 -4.48
C ALA A 71 -1.01 -16.60 -4.08
N LEU A 72 -0.11 -17.49 -3.65
CA LEU A 72 1.28 -17.16 -3.38
C LEU A 72 1.99 -16.68 -4.65
N ASP A 73 1.82 -17.37 -5.76
CA ASP A 73 2.47 -17.00 -7.02
C ASP A 73 1.94 -15.67 -7.57
N GLN A 74 0.65 -15.39 -7.41
CA GLN A 74 0.05 -14.07 -7.70
C GLN A 74 0.63 -12.97 -6.82
N ALA A 75 0.74 -13.19 -5.51
CA ALA A 75 1.30 -12.20 -4.58
C ALA A 75 2.78 -11.90 -4.87
N ARG A 76 3.55 -12.91 -5.32
CA ARG A 76 4.93 -12.73 -5.80
C ARG A 76 4.98 -11.85 -7.04
N ALA A 77 4.16 -12.17 -8.04
CA ALA A 77 4.10 -11.40 -9.29
C ALA A 77 3.74 -9.93 -9.05
N GLU A 78 2.74 -9.66 -8.18
CA GLU A 78 2.35 -8.30 -7.80
C GLU A 78 3.51 -7.52 -7.15
N LEU A 79 4.26 -8.16 -6.26
CA LEU A 79 5.38 -7.51 -5.59
C LEU A 79 6.54 -7.24 -6.57
N LEU A 80 6.88 -8.21 -7.41
CA LEU A 80 7.93 -8.07 -8.42
C LEU A 80 7.63 -6.93 -9.41
N LEU A 81 6.37 -6.79 -9.81
CA LEU A 81 5.91 -5.68 -10.65
C LEU A 81 6.17 -4.33 -9.99
N LEU A 82 5.86 -4.20 -8.69
CA LEU A 82 6.09 -2.95 -7.94
C LEU A 82 7.58 -2.66 -7.70
N LEU A 83 8.42 -3.70 -7.63
CA LEU A 83 9.87 -3.57 -7.49
C LEU A 83 10.58 -3.34 -8.83
N GLY A 84 9.89 -3.56 -9.96
CA GLY A 84 10.49 -3.50 -11.29
C GLY A 84 11.53 -4.60 -11.53
N TRP A 85 11.38 -5.75 -10.87
CA TRP A 85 12.28 -6.89 -11.00
C TRP A 85 11.85 -7.81 -12.15
N PRO A 86 12.79 -8.48 -12.84
CA PRO A 86 12.45 -9.36 -13.97
C PRO A 86 11.63 -10.58 -13.51
N GLU A 87 10.72 -11.05 -14.37
CA GLU A 87 9.80 -12.18 -14.10
C GLU A 87 10.53 -13.49 -13.72
N ASN A 88 11.78 -13.63 -14.17
CA ASN A 88 12.65 -14.79 -13.88
C ASN A 88 13.04 -14.91 -12.39
N SER A 89 12.59 -13.97 -11.53
CA SER A 89 12.85 -13.92 -10.09
C SER A 89 11.66 -14.38 -9.22
N LEU A 90 10.70 -15.13 -9.78
CA LEU A 90 9.49 -15.63 -9.08
C LEU A 90 9.76 -16.46 -7.82
N GLU A 91 11.01 -16.80 -7.52
CA GLU A 91 11.40 -17.51 -6.29
C GLU A 91 11.72 -16.57 -5.11
N ILE A 92 11.14 -15.38 -5.05
CA ILE A 92 11.24 -14.56 -3.84
C ILE A 92 10.45 -15.17 -2.67
N SER A 93 11.04 -15.08 -1.48
CA SER A 93 10.43 -15.42 -0.20
C SER A 93 10.56 -14.23 0.73
N ALA A 94 9.43 -13.72 1.24
CA ALA A 94 9.49 -12.72 2.30
C ALA A 94 9.89 -13.41 3.61
N VAL A 95 10.84 -12.80 4.33
CA VAL A 95 11.11 -13.16 5.72
C VAL A 95 10.00 -12.57 6.57
N GLU A 96 9.39 -13.41 7.42
CA GLU A 96 8.30 -12.98 8.28
C GLU A 96 8.78 -11.86 9.21
N SER A 97 8.23 -10.67 8.99
CA SER A 97 8.51 -9.48 9.78
C SER A 97 7.23 -8.65 9.85
N TRP A 98 6.45 -8.88 10.90
CA TRP A 98 5.31 -8.03 11.21
C TRP A 98 5.82 -6.75 11.90
N PRO A 99 5.48 -5.55 11.40
CA PRO A 99 5.99 -4.31 11.95
C PRO A 99 5.47 -4.09 13.37
N GLU A 100 6.37 -3.78 14.30
CA GLU A 100 5.96 -3.19 15.57
C GLU A 100 5.52 -1.74 15.35
N ALA A 101 4.40 -1.37 15.95
CA ALA A 101 3.89 -0.02 15.87
C ALA A 101 4.77 0.91 16.71
N ALA A 102 5.39 1.91 16.07
CA ALA A 102 6.19 2.92 16.74
C ALA A 102 5.33 3.63 17.80
N PRO A 103 5.72 3.61 19.10
CA PRO A 103 4.90 4.14 20.19
C PRO A 103 4.46 5.60 19.98
N GLU A 104 5.34 6.42 19.41
CA GLU A 104 5.05 7.83 19.13
C GLU A 104 3.84 8.06 18.21
N ILE A 105 3.61 7.17 17.24
CA ILE A 105 2.51 7.28 16.29
C ILE A 105 1.30 6.48 16.77
N ALA A 106 1.56 5.31 17.36
CA ALA A 106 0.54 4.42 17.91
C ALA A 106 -0.25 5.05 19.07
N LEU A 107 0.41 5.89 19.89
CA LEU A 107 -0.18 6.52 21.07
C LEU A 107 -0.51 8.01 20.86
N ALA A 108 -0.24 8.56 19.67
CA ALA A 108 -0.53 9.96 19.38
C ALA A 108 -2.03 10.23 19.37
N ARG A 109 -2.41 11.42 19.85
CA ARG A 109 -3.79 11.90 19.69
C ARG A 109 -4.06 12.23 18.22
N GLN A 110 -5.29 12.01 17.77
CA GLN A 110 -5.71 12.26 16.39
C GLN A 110 -5.34 13.68 15.91
N ASP A 111 -5.55 14.71 16.73
CA ASP A 111 -5.21 16.09 16.37
C ASP A 111 -3.71 16.30 16.16
N GLN A 112 -2.86 15.58 16.90
CA GLN A 112 -1.41 15.63 16.73
C GLN A 112 -0.99 14.96 15.40
N LEU A 113 -1.64 13.85 15.04
CA LEU A 113 -1.41 13.17 13.77
C LEU A 113 -1.83 14.06 12.59
N ILE A 114 -2.99 14.72 12.69
CA ILE A 114 -3.50 15.66 11.68
C ILE A 114 -2.55 16.85 11.54
N GLY A 115 -2.16 17.48 12.65
CA GLY A 115 -1.25 18.64 12.62
C GLY A 115 0.06 18.31 11.92
N ARG A 116 0.69 17.19 12.29
CA ARG A 116 1.94 16.74 11.65
C ARG A 116 1.75 16.37 10.18
N ALA A 117 0.63 15.76 9.81
CA ALA A 117 0.32 15.43 8.41
C ALA A 117 0.19 16.69 7.54
N LEU A 118 -0.50 17.72 8.03
CA LEU A 118 -0.65 19.00 7.31
C LEU A 118 0.68 19.76 7.15
N GLU A 119 1.65 19.52 8.04
CA GLU A 119 2.99 20.10 7.94
C GLU A 119 3.89 19.33 6.96
N ARG A 120 3.88 18.00 7.02
CA ARG A 120 4.88 17.16 6.37
C ARG A 120 4.48 16.61 5.01
N ARG A 121 3.18 16.46 4.72
CA ARG A 121 2.78 15.74 3.51
C ARG A 121 3.14 16.50 2.22
N PRO A 122 3.74 15.81 1.23
CA PRO A 122 4.12 16.44 -0.05
C PRO A 122 2.96 17.02 -0.85
N ASP A 123 1.76 16.43 -0.76
CA ASP A 123 0.57 16.92 -1.46
C ASP A 123 0.09 18.29 -0.93
N MET A 124 0.16 18.51 0.38
CA MET A 124 -0.10 19.81 0.99
C MET A 124 0.93 20.86 0.53
N GLN A 125 2.21 20.48 0.48
CA GLN A 125 3.28 21.36 -0.01
C GLN A 125 3.12 21.69 -1.50
N ALA A 126 2.70 20.70 -2.30
CA ALA A 126 2.37 20.90 -3.72
C ALA A 126 1.18 21.86 -3.88
N ALA A 127 0.13 21.72 -3.08
CA ALA A 127 -1.02 22.62 -3.10
C ALA A 127 -0.64 24.07 -2.75
N ARG A 128 0.22 24.27 -1.73
CA ARG A 128 0.77 25.61 -1.39
C ARG A 128 1.57 26.20 -2.53
N THR A 129 2.40 25.38 -3.19
CA THR A 129 3.22 25.81 -4.33
C THR A 129 2.35 26.19 -5.53
N ARG A 130 1.23 25.48 -5.77
CA ARG A 130 0.27 25.84 -6.83
C ARG A 130 -0.41 27.19 -6.60
N ILE A 131 -0.70 27.57 -5.35
CA ILE A 131 -1.17 28.93 -5.05
C ILE A 131 -0.10 29.97 -5.41
N ALA A 132 1.14 29.74 -4.98
CA ALA A 132 2.24 30.66 -5.28
C ALA A 132 2.43 30.81 -6.80
N GLN A 133 2.36 29.71 -7.55
CA GLN A 133 2.37 29.71 -9.02
C GLN A 133 1.21 30.53 -9.59
N ALA A 134 -0.03 30.28 -9.16
CA ALA A 134 -1.21 31.00 -9.64
C ALA A 134 -1.15 32.51 -9.34
N ALA A 135 -0.61 32.89 -8.17
CA ALA A 135 -0.39 34.30 -7.82
C ALA A 135 0.65 34.97 -8.74
N LYS A 136 1.70 34.25 -9.13
CA LYS A 136 2.68 34.73 -10.13
C LYS A 136 2.06 34.84 -11.52
N THR A 137 1.21 33.89 -11.93
CA THR A 137 0.45 33.97 -13.19
C THR A 137 -0.46 35.19 -13.23
N LEU A 138 -1.16 35.50 -12.13
CA LEU A 138 -1.96 36.72 -12.03
C LEU A 138 -1.10 37.98 -12.09
N THR A 139 0.07 37.97 -11.43
CA THR A 139 1.02 39.10 -11.49
C THR A 139 1.54 39.31 -12.91
N LEU A 140 1.87 38.23 -13.62
CA LEU A 140 2.30 38.27 -15.02
C LEU A 140 1.20 38.83 -15.92
N ALA A 141 -0.04 38.35 -15.78
CA ALA A 141 -1.18 38.85 -16.55
C ALA A 141 -1.41 40.36 -16.34
N ARG A 142 -1.24 40.85 -15.11
CA ARG A 142 -1.29 42.30 -14.83
C ARG A 142 -0.12 43.07 -15.45
N ARG A 143 1.08 42.50 -15.45
CA ARG A 143 2.28 43.12 -16.03
C ARG A 143 2.25 43.18 -17.56
N LYS A 144 1.58 42.24 -18.23
CA LYS A 144 1.41 42.26 -19.69
C LYS A 144 0.60 43.45 -20.23
N ILE A 145 0.01 44.28 -19.35
CA ILE A 145 -0.52 45.60 -19.75
C ILE A 145 0.63 46.56 -20.12
N ILE A 146 1.78 46.41 -19.48
CA ILE A 146 2.96 47.24 -19.71
C ILE A 146 3.63 46.73 -21.01
N PRO A 147 3.83 47.60 -22.02
CA PRO A 147 4.52 47.24 -23.25
C PRO A 147 5.94 46.72 -23.01
N ASP A 148 6.31 45.65 -23.70
CA ASP A 148 7.71 45.20 -23.75
C ASP A 148 8.51 46.07 -24.71
N VAL A 149 9.65 46.58 -24.26
CA VAL A 149 10.59 47.33 -25.10
C VAL A 149 11.50 46.32 -25.81
N THR A 150 11.41 46.28 -27.13
CA THR A 150 12.25 45.42 -27.96
C THR A 150 13.37 46.25 -28.59
N ILE A 151 14.62 45.85 -28.37
CA ILE A 151 15.78 46.44 -29.02
C ILE A 151 16.27 45.43 -30.06
N SER A 152 16.30 45.83 -31.33
CA SER A 152 16.79 45.01 -32.42
C SER A 152 18.04 45.64 -33.03
N ALA A 153 18.96 44.80 -33.50
CA ALA A 153 20.09 45.24 -34.30
C ALA A 153 20.14 44.33 -35.54
N PHE A 154 20.42 44.91 -36.69
CA PHE A 154 20.60 44.16 -37.92
C PHE A 154 21.83 44.67 -38.66
N TYR A 155 22.39 43.77 -39.43
CA TYR A 155 23.50 44.02 -40.33
C TYR A 155 23.19 43.26 -41.61
N ASP A 156 23.31 43.93 -42.74
CA ASP A 156 22.99 43.40 -44.05
C ASP A 156 24.12 43.71 -45.04
N HIS A 157 24.35 42.77 -45.96
CA HIS A 157 25.36 42.87 -47.00
C HIS A 157 24.74 42.57 -48.35
N ASP A 158 24.65 43.59 -49.20
CA ASP A 158 24.11 43.48 -50.55
C ASP A 158 25.15 43.95 -51.56
N ALA A 159 25.78 42.97 -52.22
CA ALA A 159 26.85 43.20 -53.20
C ALA A 159 26.37 43.87 -54.50
N GLY A 160 25.05 43.99 -54.72
CA GLY A 160 24.47 44.68 -55.88
C GLY A 160 24.25 46.19 -55.69
N ASN A 161 24.46 46.71 -54.48
CA ASN A 161 24.20 48.11 -54.12
C ASN A 161 25.47 48.94 -53.92
N TYR A 162 25.39 50.26 -54.16
CA TYR A 162 26.53 51.18 -54.03
C TYR A 162 27.06 51.27 -52.57
N PHE A 163 26.19 51.03 -51.60
CA PHE A 163 26.54 50.85 -50.19
C PHE A 163 26.43 49.37 -49.83
N ALA A 164 27.49 48.62 -50.08
CA ALA A 164 27.49 47.16 -49.97
C ALA A 164 27.28 46.65 -48.53
N HIS A 165 27.50 47.47 -47.52
CA HIS A 165 27.28 47.11 -46.11
C HIS A 165 26.35 48.13 -45.46
N SER A 166 25.31 47.64 -44.79
CA SER A 166 24.43 48.47 -43.99
C SER A 166 24.12 47.81 -42.67
N GLY A 167 23.86 48.60 -41.64
CA GLY A 167 23.46 48.10 -40.34
C GLY A 167 22.72 49.16 -39.56
N GLY A 168 21.90 48.73 -38.62
CA GLY A 168 21.04 49.61 -37.85
C GLY A 168 20.66 49.01 -36.51
N VAL A 169 20.32 49.90 -35.58
CA VAL A 169 19.71 49.56 -34.29
C VAL A 169 18.32 50.17 -34.26
N GLY A 170 17.31 49.39 -33.90
CA GLY A 170 15.93 49.82 -33.76
C GLY A 170 15.42 49.58 -32.34
N ILE A 171 14.55 50.46 -31.87
CA ILE A 171 13.78 50.27 -30.63
C ILE A 171 12.29 50.23 -31.03
N SER A 172 11.57 49.20 -30.58
CA SER A 172 10.13 49.03 -30.83
C SER A 172 9.40 48.86 -29.51
N VAL A 173 8.34 49.64 -29.32
CA VAL A 173 7.47 49.58 -28.12
C VAL A 173 6.02 49.51 -28.60
N PRO A 174 5.35 48.35 -28.52
CA PRO A 174 3.96 48.23 -28.97
C PRO A 174 3.03 48.86 -27.92
N ILE A 175 2.38 49.99 -28.25
CA ILE A 175 1.45 50.66 -27.32
C ILE A 175 0.02 50.11 -27.53
N PRO A 176 -0.54 49.33 -26.60
CA PRO A 176 -1.89 48.80 -26.73
C PRO A 176 -2.93 49.90 -26.42
N VAL A 177 -3.65 50.36 -27.44
CA VAL A 177 -4.64 51.46 -27.29
C VAL A 177 -6.01 50.94 -26.81
N PHE A 178 -6.43 49.74 -27.25
CA PHE A 178 -7.77 49.21 -26.97
C PHE A 178 -7.79 47.92 -26.13
N TYR A 179 -6.72 47.14 -26.16
CA TYR A 179 -6.66 45.82 -25.52
C TYR A 179 -5.89 45.86 -24.20
N GLN A 180 -6.62 45.72 -23.08
CA GLN A 180 -6.10 45.88 -21.70
C GLN A 180 -5.96 44.55 -20.93
N GLN A 181 -5.89 43.41 -21.64
CA GLN A 181 -5.72 42.06 -21.03
C GLN A 181 -6.78 41.69 -19.96
N LYS A 182 -8.00 42.28 -20.03
CA LYS A 182 -9.03 42.10 -19.00
C LYS A 182 -9.49 40.65 -18.86
N GLY A 183 -9.56 39.93 -19.98
CA GLY A 183 -9.96 38.52 -20.00
C GLY A 183 -8.92 37.63 -19.32
N GLU A 184 -7.64 37.84 -19.64
CA GLU A 184 -6.49 37.09 -19.13
C GLU A 184 -6.30 37.35 -17.63
N ILE A 185 -6.49 38.60 -17.18
CA ILE A 185 -6.47 38.95 -15.76
C ILE A 185 -7.64 38.27 -15.02
N SER A 186 -8.83 38.27 -15.61
CA SER A 186 -10.00 37.61 -15.03
C SER A 186 -9.78 36.10 -14.93
N GLN A 187 -9.29 35.46 -16.00
CA GLN A 187 -8.94 34.05 -16.03
C GLN A 187 -7.87 33.70 -15.00
N ALA A 188 -6.79 34.48 -14.91
CA ALA A 188 -5.72 34.27 -13.94
C ALA A 188 -6.21 34.47 -12.50
N ARG A 189 -7.15 35.39 -12.26
CA ARG A 189 -7.79 35.58 -10.95
C ARG A 189 -8.62 34.36 -10.57
N THR A 190 -9.45 33.85 -11.48
CA THR A 190 -10.20 32.60 -11.26
C THR A 190 -9.26 31.44 -11.00
N GLY A 191 -8.14 31.35 -11.74
CA GLY A 191 -7.11 30.33 -11.50
C GLY A 191 -6.51 30.39 -10.10
N LEU A 192 -6.27 31.59 -9.54
CA LEU A 192 -5.84 31.75 -8.16
C LEU A 192 -6.92 31.29 -7.17
N THR A 193 -8.18 31.72 -7.35
CA THR A 193 -9.30 31.27 -6.51
C THR A 193 -9.46 29.75 -6.55
N SER A 194 -9.33 29.13 -7.73
CA SER A 194 -9.36 27.68 -7.88
C SER A 194 -8.22 26.99 -7.12
N ALA A 195 -7.00 27.55 -7.15
CA ALA A 195 -5.87 27.03 -6.39
C ALA A 195 -6.09 27.14 -4.86
N GLU A 196 -6.70 28.22 -4.38
CA GLU A 196 -7.08 28.38 -2.96
C GLU A 196 -8.15 27.38 -2.51
N LEU A 197 -9.15 27.12 -3.36
CA LEU A 197 -10.15 26.08 -3.10
C LEU A 197 -9.52 24.68 -3.12
N ALA A 198 -8.59 24.42 -4.04
CA ALA A 198 -7.86 23.16 -4.10
C ALA A 198 -7.00 22.92 -2.85
N LEU A 199 -6.37 23.97 -2.29
CA LEU A 199 -5.65 23.86 -1.01
C LEU A 199 -6.59 23.49 0.14
N ARG A 200 -7.73 24.17 0.26
CA ARG A 200 -8.74 23.86 1.29
C ARG A 200 -9.25 22.43 1.15
N ARG A 201 -9.49 21.98 -0.09
CA ARG A 201 -9.88 20.59 -0.38
C ARG A 201 -8.79 19.61 0.05
N ALA A 202 -7.54 19.86 -0.32
CA ALA A 202 -6.41 19.00 0.08
C ALA A 202 -6.28 18.90 1.61
N GLU A 203 -6.46 20.02 2.33
CA GLU A 203 -6.48 20.02 3.80
C GLU A 203 -7.58 19.11 4.37
N GLN A 204 -8.81 19.20 3.84
CA GLN A 204 -9.91 18.35 4.29
C GLN A 204 -9.70 16.87 3.94
N GLU A 205 -9.15 16.59 2.74
CA GLU A 205 -8.80 15.23 2.31
C GLU A 205 -7.75 14.61 3.23
N ILE A 206 -6.69 15.36 3.58
CA ILE A 206 -5.64 14.91 4.52
C ILE A 206 -6.23 14.62 5.89
N ARG A 207 -7.09 15.51 6.43
CA ARG A 207 -7.76 15.30 7.71
C ARG A 207 -8.58 14.01 7.70
N ALA A 208 -9.42 13.82 6.68
CA ALA A 208 -10.25 12.64 6.53
C ALA A 208 -9.43 11.35 6.39
N GLU A 209 -8.33 11.39 5.64
CA GLU A 209 -7.44 10.24 5.45
C GLU A 209 -6.74 9.83 6.75
N VAL A 210 -6.23 10.78 7.52
CA VAL A 210 -5.64 10.51 8.84
C VAL A 210 -6.66 9.92 9.80
N MET A 211 -7.88 10.47 9.85
CA MET A 211 -8.97 9.95 10.68
C MET A 211 -9.31 8.51 10.31
N LYS A 212 -9.48 8.23 9.02
CA LYS A 212 -9.79 6.88 8.51
C LYS A 212 -8.66 5.90 8.82
N ALA A 213 -7.41 6.27 8.53
CA ALA A 213 -6.26 5.40 8.76
C ALA A 213 -6.06 5.08 10.25
N THR A 214 -6.27 6.07 11.12
CA THR A 214 -6.19 5.89 12.58
C THR A 214 -7.25 4.91 13.07
N ALA A 215 -8.50 5.10 12.67
CA ALA A 215 -9.60 4.21 13.05
C ALA A 215 -9.40 2.77 12.51
N SER A 216 -8.95 2.64 11.26
CA SER A 216 -8.61 1.34 10.66
C SER A 216 -7.48 0.63 11.40
N TRP A 217 -6.41 1.35 11.78
CA TRP A 217 -5.30 0.79 12.53
C TRP A 217 -5.73 0.36 13.94
N GLN A 218 -6.45 1.21 14.69
CA GLN A 218 -6.92 0.87 16.03
C GLN A 218 -7.81 -0.39 16.03
N SER A 219 -8.73 -0.49 15.07
CA SER A 219 -9.59 -1.66 14.92
C SER A 219 -8.78 -2.92 14.59
N ALA A 220 -7.88 -2.84 13.60
CA ALA A 220 -7.07 -3.99 13.19
C ALA A 220 -6.09 -4.44 14.29
N ASP A 221 -5.50 -3.50 15.04
CA ASP A 221 -4.64 -3.79 16.19
C ASP A 221 -5.41 -4.50 17.31
N ALA A 222 -6.62 -4.03 17.64
CA ALA A 222 -7.46 -4.66 18.65
C ALA A 222 -7.89 -6.08 18.26
N ILE A 223 -8.21 -6.32 16.97
CA ILE A 223 -8.57 -7.66 16.47
C ILE A 223 -7.36 -8.60 16.54
N ALA A 224 -6.21 -8.19 16.02
CA ALA A 224 -5.00 -9.00 16.01
C ALA A 224 -4.55 -9.39 17.43
N ARG A 225 -4.54 -8.43 18.37
CA ARG A 225 -4.21 -8.70 19.77
C ARG A 225 -5.12 -9.75 20.41
N ARG A 226 -6.43 -9.74 20.10
CA ARG A 226 -7.38 -10.74 20.64
C ARG A 226 -7.05 -12.15 20.17
N PHE A 227 -6.64 -12.31 18.90
CA PHE A 227 -6.20 -13.62 18.40
C PHE A 227 -4.92 -14.08 19.10
N GLU A 228 -3.91 -13.20 19.19
CA GLU A 228 -2.62 -13.48 19.82
C GLU A 228 -2.76 -13.92 21.29
N THR A 229 -3.62 -13.25 22.07
CA THR A 229 -3.71 -13.53 23.51
C THR A 229 -4.64 -14.67 23.88
N SER A 230 -5.63 -14.98 23.04
CA SER A 230 -6.80 -15.72 23.52
C SER A 230 -7.26 -16.88 22.63
N VAL A 231 -6.89 -16.91 21.34
CA VAL A 231 -7.54 -17.81 20.38
C VAL A 231 -6.60 -18.90 19.87
N VAL A 232 -5.37 -18.54 19.48
CA VAL A 232 -4.43 -19.47 18.81
C VAL A 232 -4.08 -20.68 19.70
N ASP A 233 -3.63 -20.44 20.93
CA ASP A 233 -3.25 -21.54 21.84
C ASP A 233 -4.44 -22.46 22.20
N ARG A 234 -5.63 -21.86 22.33
CA ARG A 234 -6.86 -22.60 22.68
C ARG A 234 -7.31 -23.48 21.53
N ILE A 235 -7.26 -22.99 20.29
CA ILE A 235 -7.70 -23.79 19.14
C ILE A 235 -6.74 -24.93 18.85
N GLU A 236 -5.43 -24.73 19.05
CA GLU A 236 -4.44 -25.80 18.91
C GLU A 236 -4.64 -26.88 19.98
N THR A 237 -4.89 -26.47 21.22
CA THR A 237 -5.20 -27.39 22.33
C THR A 237 -6.48 -28.18 22.06
N LEU A 238 -7.53 -27.50 21.59
CA LEU A 238 -8.81 -28.15 21.24
C LEU A 238 -8.63 -29.18 20.12
N ARG A 239 -7.92 -28.82 19.05
CA ARG A 239 -7.62 -29.71 17.93
C ARG A 239 -6.93 -30.98 18.39
N LYS A 240 -5.83 -30.86 19.15
CA LYS A 240 -5.08 -31.99 19.71
C LYS A 240 -5.94 -32.86 20.65
N ALA A 241 -6.76 -32.24 21.49
CA ALA A 241 -7.63 -32.97 22.41
C ALA A 241 -8.69 -33.80 21.66
N GLN A 242 -9.31 -33.23 20.63
CA GLN A 242 -10.28 -33.95 19.78
C GLN A 242 -9.64 -35.07 18.99
N GLU A 243 -8.43 -34.84 18.47
CA GLU A 243 -7.64 -35.87 17.80
C GLU A 243 -7.35 -37.07 18.72
N ILE A 244 -6.87 -36.82 19.94
CA ILE A 244 -6.62 -37.88 20.93
C ILE A 244 -7.92 -38.59 21.33
N ALA A 245 -9.01 -37.85 21.53
CA ALA A 245 -10.31 -38.42 21.87
C ALA A 245 -10.82 -39.34 20.75
N TYR A 246 -10.65 -38.95 19.48
CA TYR A 246 -11.02 -39.75 18.32
C TYR A 246 -10.18 -41.03 18.22
N GLN A 247 -8.86 -40.91 18.39
CA GLN A 247 -7.95 -42.06 18.41
C GLN A 247 -8.32 -43.07 19.51
N LYS A 248 -8.85 -42.59 20.65
CA LYS A 248 -9.32 -43.42 21.77
C LYS A 248 -10.77 -43.89 21.62
N GLY A 249 -11.45 -43.55 20.51
CA GLY A 249 -12.86 -43.90 20.28
C GLY A 249 -13.86 -43.19 21.18
N ALA A 250 -13.46 -42.10 21.85
CA ALA A 250 -14.33 -41.33 22.75
C ALA A 250 -15.24 -40.34 22.01
N VAL A 251 -14.88 -39.96 20.78
CA VAL A 251 -15.66 -39.06 19.90
C VAL A 251 -15.69 -39.61 18.47
N GLY A 252 -16.63 -39.13 17.65
CA GLY A 252 -16.80 -39.59 16.27
C GLY A 252 -15.87 -38.90 15.28
N VAL A 253 -15.85 -39.39 14.03
CA VAL A 253 -15.07 -38.76 12.94
C VAL A 253 -15.52 -37.34 12.62
N LEU A 254 -16.81 -37.04 12.85
CA LEU A 254 -17.35 -35.70 12.61
C LEU A 254 -16.76 -34.68 13.58
N ASP A 255 -16.59 -35.04 14.85
CA ASP A 255 -15.97 -34.16 15.85
C ASP A 255 -14.51 -33.85 15.49
N LEU A 256 -13.78 -34.84 14.96
CA LEU A 256 -12.42 -34.65 14.43
C LEU A 256 -12.41 -33.69 13.24
N ILE A 257 -13.26 -33.92 12.24
CA ILE A 257 -13.34 -33.09 11.03
C ILE A 257 -13.71 -31.66 11.40
N ASP A 258 -14.66 -31.46 12.32
CA ASP A 258 -15.09 -30.15 12.76
C ASP A 258 -13.99 -29.42 13.56
N ALA A 259 -13.20 -30.14 14.36
CA ALA A 259 -12.03 -29.58 15.03
C ALA A 259 -10.96 -29.11 14.04
N GLU A 260 -10.63 -29.92 13.02
CA GLU A 260 -9.66 -29.56 11.97
C GLU A 260 -10.11 -28.36 11.14
N ARG A 261 -11.38 -28.35 10.71
CA ARG A 261 -11.98 -27.21 10.00
C ARG A 261 -11.94 -25.94 10.84
N SER A 262 -12.28 -26.03 12.12
CA SER A 262 -12.27 -24.89 13.04
C SER A 262 -10.86 -24.36 13.24
N TYR A 263 -9.87 -25.25 13.39
CA TYR A 263 -8.46 -24.87 13.49
C TYR A 263 -7.97 -24.17 12.24
N LYS A 264 -8.19 -24.76 11.05
CA LYS A 264 -7.83 -24.13 9.77
C LYS A 264 -8.45 -22.74 9.65
N ALA A 265 -9.76 -22.62 9.87
CA ALA A 265 -10.46 -21.35 9.75
C ALA A 265 -9.89 -20.26 10.68
N ILE A 266 -9.69 -20.61 11.97
CA ILE A 266 -9.15 -19.68 12.97
C ILE A 266 -7.71 -19.27 12.66
N MET A 267 -6.87 -20.20 12.21
CA MET A 267 -5.48 -19.89 11.85
C MET A 267 -5.42 -18.98 10.63
N LEU A 268 -6.29 -19.18 9.64
CA LEU A 268 -6.40 -18.26 8.49
C LEU A 268 -6.87 -16.87 8.94
N ASP A 269 -7.91 -16.79 9.76
CA ASP A 269 -8.42 -15.52 10.29
C ASP A 269 -7.37 -14.77 11.11
N TYR A 270 -6.55 -15.50 11.89
CA TYR A 270 -5.42 -14.93 12.62
C TYR A 270 -4.39 -14.29 11.68
N TYR A 271 -3.92 -15.02 10.67
CA TYR A 271 -2.94 -14.47 9.73
C TYR A 271 -3.52 -13.31 8.90
N ILE A 272 -4.81 -13.36 8.53
CA ILE A 272 -5.52 -12.25 7.92
C ILE A 272 -5.53 -11.03 8.85
N ALA A 273 -5.80 -11.22 10.15
CA ALA A 273 -5.79 -10.15 11.14
C ALA A 273 -4.40 -9.49 11.26
N LEU A 274 -3.32 -10.28 11.32
CA LEU A 274 -1.94 -9.77 11.34
C LEU A 274 -1.61 -8.97 10.07
N ALA A 275 -1.98 -9.49 8.90
CA ALA A 275 -1.76 -8.80 7.63
C ALA A 275 -2.55 -7.48 7.56
N ASN A 276 -3.79 -7.47 8.03
CA ASN A 276 -4.64 -6.27 8.07
C ASN A 276 -4.09 -5.23 9.05
N ARG A 277 -3.63 -5.63 10.24
CA ARG A 277 -2.93 -4.75 11.19
C ARG A 277 -1.72 -4.08 10.54
N SER A 278 -0.91 -4.87 9.84
CA SER A 278 0.34 -4.41 9.21
C SER A 278 0.08 -3.46 8.03
N LYS A 279 -0.94 -3.73 7.23
CA LYS A 279 -1.39 -2.84 6.14
C LYS A 279 -1.97 -1.54 6.69
N ALA A 280 -2.83 -1.62 7.70
CA ALA A 280 -3.43 -0.44 8.33
C ALA A 280 -2.34 0.44 8.98
N TRP A 281 -1.31 -0.17 9.55
CA TRP A 281 -0.13 0.55 10.03
C TRP A 281 0.62 1.27 8.89
N ALA A 282 0.83 0.61 7.76
CA ALA A 282 1.46 1.23 6.59
C ALA A 282 0.62 2.40 6.03
N ASP A 283 -0.70 2.24 5.99
CA ASP A 283 -1.64 3.30 5.58
C ASP A 283 -1.60 4.50 6.55
N LEU A 284 -1.50 4.25 7.86
CA LEU A 284 -1.33 5.30 8.86
C LEU A 284 0.00 6.04 8.69
N LEU A 285 1.10 5.33 8.45
CA LEU A 285 2.40 5.95 8.17
C LEU A 285 2.35 6.84 6.90
N MET A 286 1.68 6.38 5.85
CA MET A 286 1.48 7.16 4.64
C MET A 286 0.64 8.41 4.91
N ALA A 287 -0.50 8.26 5.61
CA ALA A 287 -1.39 9.36 5.94
C ALA A 287 -0.73 10.42 6.83
N TYR A 288 0.19 9.99 7.71
CA TYR A 288 1.01 10.84 8.56
C TYR A 288 2.10 11.62 7.79
N GLY A 289 2.38 11.27 6.53
CA GLY A 289 3.48 11.87 5.75
C GLY A 289 4.86 11.28 6.11
N GLY A 290 4.88 10.10 6.73
CA GLY A 290 6.10 9.37 7.06
C GLY A 290 6.67 8.66 5.84
N GLU A 291 7.33 9.40 4.93
CA GLU A 291 8.51 8.81 4.32
C GLU A 291 9.56 8.75 5.43
N ILE A 292 9.87 7.54 5.91
CA ILE A 292 11.10 7.31 6.67
C ILE A 292 12.22 7.60 5.68
N ARG A 293 12.63 8.87 5.62
CA ARG A 293 13.90 9.27 5.04
C ARG A 293 14.93 8.55 5.88
N ASN A 294 15.39 7.42 5.36
CA ASN A 294 16.39 6.57 5.97
C ASN A 294 17.52 7.49 6.46
N SER A 295 17.71 7.59 7.77
CA SER A 295 18.71 8.45 8.43
C SER A 295 20.14 7.95 8.19
N SER A 296 20.35 7.07 7.20
CA SER A 296 21.62 6.47 6.81
C SER A 296 22.13 6.98 5.46
N ARG A 297 21.88 8.23 5.10
CA ARG A 297 22.79 8.93 4.18
C ARG A 297 23.98 9.43 4.99
N HIS A 298 25.00 8.58 5.03
CA HIS A 298 26.37 8.86 5.43
C HIS A 298 26.71 10.34 5.17
N SER A 299 27.18 11.01 6.22
CA SER A 299 28.15 12.08 6.13
C SER A 299 29.31 11.58 5.26
N VAL A 300 29.28 11.94 3.98
CA VAL A 300 30.52 11.94 3.20
C VAL A 300 31.27 13.15 3.72
N ASP A 301 32.24 12.87 4.58
CA ASP A 301 33.33 13.78 4.92
C ASP A 301 33.83 14.41 3.62
N ARG A 302 33.69 15.73 3.56
CA ARG A 302 34.58 16.55 2.74
C ARG A 302 35.75 16.90 3.63
N ASP A 303 36.72 16.00 3.69
CA ASP A 303 38.11 16.33 3.94
C ASP A 303 38.96 15.50 2.96
N GLY A 304 39.69 16.22 2.12
CA GLY A 304 40.45 15.74 0.97
C GLY A 304 40.72 16.89 0.01
#